data_AF-C3XT00-F1
#
_entry.id   AF-C3XT00-F1
#
_cell.length_a   1.000
_cell.length_b   1.000
_cell.length_c   1.000
_cell.angle_alpha   90.00
_cell.angle_beta   90.00
_cell.angle_gamma   90.00
#
_symmetry.space_group_name_H-M   'P 1'
#
loop_
_entity.id
_entity.type
_entity.pdbx_description
1 polymer ?
#
loop_
_entity_poly.entity_id
_entity_poly.type
_entity_poly.pdbx_seq_one_letter_code
_entity_poly.pdbx_strand_id
1 'polypeptide(L)'
;MAGSCRLPIVALLLLGYDWQRTDGALKHVSVGAAGVWGVNEHGMIYYRVGTYGDENSVGSRWQRVAGRLTHISVGRDVVWGVSAGDDIYRSTGISMQNPTGTGWEKVSGKLRVVDVSSTSNAVWGVNRAGMIYKRTGSTLTLIPGRLSFVSVGLSGVWGVNSAGHIYYRVGTAYNENSAGTDWKRVPGALAKISVGNGIVWGGKQSWRNILPRRHHPR
;
A
#
# COMPACT_ATOMS: atom_id res chain seq x y z
N MET A 1 24.58 -28.79 -13.90
CA MET A 1 24.18 -27.42 -14.27
C MET A 1 22.81 -27.13 -13.68
N ALA A 2 22.76 -26.39 -12.59
CA ALA A 2 21.53 -25.85 -12.01
C ALA A 2 21.92 -24.55 -11.28
N GLY A 3 21.77 -23.43 -11.98
CA GLY A 3 21.97 -22.10 -11.40
C GLY A 3 20.80 -21.78 -10.48
N SER A 4 20.98 -21.98 -9.17
CA SER A 4 20.03 -21.48 -8.19
C SER A 4 20.23 -19.97 -8.09
N CYS A 5 19.35 -19.20 -8.73
CA CYS A 5 19.29 -17.76 -8.57
C CYS A 5 18.80 -17.47 -7.15
N ARG A 6 19.74 -17.28 -6.21
CA ARG A 6 19.45 -16.83 -4.84
C ARG A 6 19.17 -15.34 -4.90
N LEU A 7 17.90 -14.96 -4.94
CA LEU A 7 17.51 -13.58 -4.64
C LEU A 7 17.88 -13.29 -3.17
N PRO A 8 18.55 -12.18 -2.86
CA PRO A 8 19.02 -11.92 -1.51
C PRO A 8 17.81 -11.60 -0.63
N ILE A 9 17.57 -12.46 0.36
CA ILE A 9 16.75 -12.14 1.52
C ILE A 9 17.59 -11.14 2.33
N VAL A 10 17.47 -9.85 2.01
CA VAL A 10 18.06 -8.80 2.84
C VAL A 10 17.11 -8.57 4.02
N ALA A 11 17.43 -9.20 5.15
CA ALA A 11 17.03 -8.69 6.44
C ALA A 11 17.64 -7.28 6.56
N LEU A 12 16.81 -6.24 6.65
CA LEU A 12 17.33 -4.94 7.04
C LEU A 12 17.88 -5.09 8.45
N LEU A 13 19.20 -4.96 8.57
CA LEU A 13 19.86 -4.70 9.84
C LEU A 13 19.18 -3.50 10.50
N LEU A 14 18.85 -3.66 11.78
CA LEU A 14 18.44 -2.60 12.69
C LEU A 14 19.54 -1.54 12.76
N LEU A 15 19.53 -0.57 11.85
CA LEU A 15 20.29 0.67 11.99
C LEU A 15 19.49 1.63 12.86
N GLY A 16 19.46 1.44 14.19
CA GLY A 16 19.16 2.50 15.16
C GLY A 16 17.92 3.41 14.99
N TYR A 17 16.90 3.04 14.21
CA TYR A 17 15.69 3.85 14.04
C TYR A 17 14.66 3.52 15.12
N ASP A 18 14.53 4.38 16.13
CA ASP A 18 13.47 4.30 17.13
C ASP A 18 12.14 4.79 16.55
N TRP A 19 11.05 4.13 16.94
CA TRP A 19 9.70 4.59 16.63
C TRP A 19 9.45 5.94 17.30
N GLN A 20 9.36 7.00 16.51
CA GLN A 20 8.93 8.30 16.98
C GLN A 20 7.41 8.42 16.92
N ARG A 21 6.79 8.60 18.09
CA ARG A 21 5.36 8.87 18.17
C ARG A 21 5.09 10.28 17.64
N THR A 22 4.26 10.37 16.61
CA THR A 22 3.70 11.64 16.16
C THR A 22 2.31 11.86 16.77
N ASP A 23 1.90 13.11 16.84
CA ASP A 23 0.58 13.55 17.28
C ASP A 23 -0.53 13.02 16.35
N GLY A 24 -1.78 12.97 16.85
CA GLY A 24 -2.95 12.56 16.09
C GLY A 24 -3.47 11.15 16.38
N ALA A 25 -4.66 10.86 15.86
CA ALA A 25 -5.37 9.58 16.02
C ALA A 25 -5.80 9.07 14.63
N LEU A 26 -4.89 8.42 13.91
CA LEU A 26 -5.13 7.87 12.58
C LEU A 26 -5.29 6.35 12.66
N LYS A 27 -6.19 5.80 11.84
CA LYS A 27 -6.41 4.35 11.74
C LYS A 27 -5.66 3.70 10.58
N HIS A 28 -5.27 4.51 9.61
CA HIS A 28 -4.53 4.10 8.43
C HIS A 28 -3.68 5.26 7.93
N VAL A 29 -2.41 4.97 7.63
CA VAL A 29 -1.41 5.92 7.15
C VAL A 29 -0.72 5.29 5.95
N SER A 30 -0.37 6.11 4.97
CA SER A 30 0.44 5.72 3.81
C SER A 30 1.48 6.79 3.54
N VAL A 31 2.63 6.34 3.05
CA VAL A 31 3.79 7.19 2.73
C VAL A 31 4.18 6.94 1.27
N GLY A 32 4.51 8.00 0.56
CA GLY A 32 5.09 7.98 -0.78
C GLY A 32 5.63 9.38 -1.12
N ALA A 33 6.16 9.59 -2.31
CA ALA A 33 6.79 10.88 -2.63
C ALA A 33 5.80 12.07 -2.64
N ALA A 34 4.49 11.82 -2.75
CA ALA A 34 3.45 12.84 -2.53
C ALA A 34 3.20 13.15 -1.03
N GLY A 35 4.05 12.62 -0.14
CA GLY A 35 4.12 12.86 1.29
C GLY A 35 3.41 11.82 2.14
N VAL A 36 3.27 12.12 3.44
CA VAL A 36 2.60 11.25 4.40
C VAL A 36 1.12 11.65 4.52
N TRP A 37 0.25 10.69 4.27
CA TRP A 37 -1.20 10.87 4.33
C TRP A 37 -1.84 9.84 5.26
N GLY A 38 -2.97 10.18 5.85
CA GLY A 38 -3.73 9.22 6.64
C GLY A 38 -5.19 9.58 6.81
N VAL A 39 -5.93 8.61 7.35
CA VAL A 39 -7.33 8.75 7.68
C VAL A 39 -7.59 8.32 9.12
N ASN A 40 -8.52 8.98 9.80
CA ASN A 40 -8.93 8.59 11.16
C ASN A 40 -10.18 7.71 11.17
N GLU A 41 -10.66 7.34 12.36
CA GLU A 41 -11.86 6.50 12.52
C GLU A 41 -13.11 7.07 11.85
N HIS A 42 -13.29 8.39 11.92
CA HIS A 42 -14.40 9.11 11.28
C HIS A 42 -14.26 9.28 9.76
N GLY A 43 -13.16 8.78 9.20
CA GLY A 43 -12.80 8.88 7.79
C GLY A 43 -12.29 10.25 7.35
N MET A 44 -11.96 11.15 8.29
CA MET A 44 -11.35 12.44 7.97
C MET A 44 -9.94 12.22 7.44
N ILE A 45 -9.58 12.95 6.38
CA ILE A 45 -8.33 12.82 5.65
C ILE A 45 -7.34 13.87 6.17
N TYR A 46 -6.09 13.46 6.35
CA TYR A 46 -5.02 14.33 6.80
C TYR A 46 -3.76 14.14 5.96
N TYR A 47 -3.09 15.25 5.70
CA TYR A 47 -1.75 15.32 5.10
C TYR A 47 -0.75 15.83 6.15
N ARG A 48 0.45 15.26 6.19
CA ARG A 48 1.53 15.69 7.07
C ARG A 48 2.35 16.79 6.38
N VAL A 49 2.17 18.03 6.82
CA VAL A 49 2.85 19.19 6.22
C VAL A 49 4.37 19.04 6.30
N GLY A 50 5.05 19.31 5.18
CA GLY A 50 6.51 19.26 5.08
C GLY A 50 7.09 17.89 4.71
N THR A 51 6.27 16.96 4.20
CA THR A 51 6.72 15.60 3.83
C THR A 51 6.69 15.31 2.33
N TYR A 52 6.15 16.22 1.52
CA TYR A 52 6.19 16.08 0.06
C TYR A 52 7.64 16.04 -0.45
N GLY A 53 7.97 15.06 -1.28
CA GLY A 53 9.30 14.87 -1.86
C GLY A 53 10.37 14.39 -0.87
N ASP A 54 10.04 14.29 0.42
CA ASP A 54 10.95 13.82 1.48
C ASP A 54 10.18 12.90 2.44
N GLU A 55 10.16 11.62 2.10
CA GLU A 55 9.51 10.57 2.89
C GLU A 55 10.14 10.37 4.28
N ASN A 56 11.36 10.88 4.49
CA ASN A 56 12.07 10.78 5.78
C ASN A 56 11.80 11.98 6.70
N SER A 57 11.16 13.03 6.18
CA SER A 57 10.77 14.19 6.98
C SER A 57 9.72 13.80 8.03
N VAL A 58 9.95 14.20 9.27
CA VAL A 58 8.96 14.06 10.36
C VAL A 58 7.75 14.98 10.17
N GLY A 59 7.86 15.98 9.28
CA GLY A 59 6.86 17.01 9.06
C GLY A 59 6.55 17.86 10.29
N SER A 60 5.72 18.89 10.12
CA SER A 60 5.44 19.87 11.18
C SER A 60 4.08 19.71 11.86
N ARG A 61 3.04 19.35 11.10
CA ARG A 61 1.67 19.18 11.61
C ARG A 61 0.79 18.39 10.67
N TRP A 62 -0.33 17.88 11.18
CA TRP A 62 -1.42 17.37 10.35
C TRP A 62 -2.32 18.49 9.84
N GLN A 63 -2.52 18.53 8.53
CA GLN A 63 -3.48 19.40 7.85
C GLN A 63 -4.68 18.57 7.42
N ARG A 64 -5.89 18.98 7.82
CA ARG A 64 -7.12 18.36 7.34
C ARG A 64 -7.33 18.65 5.87
N VAL A 65 -7.60 17.61 5.08
CA VAL A 65 -7.94 17.69 3.66
C VAL A 65 -9.43 17.34 3.49
N ALA A 66 -10.11 18.04 2.59
CA ALA A 66 -11.53 17.82 2.33
C ALA A 66 -11.79 16.40 1.79
N GLY A 67 -12.96 15.84 2.15
CA GLY A 67 -13.38 14.50 1.75
C GLY A 67 -13.47 13.51 2.93
N ARG A 68 -13.93 12.30 2.64
CA ARG A 68 -14.01 11.20 3.62
C ARG A 68 -13.60 9.86 3.00
N LEU A 69 -12.57 9.24 3.56
CA LEU A 69 -12.01 7.97 3.08
C LEU A 69 -11.83 6.98 4.24
N THR A 70 -11.87 5.69 3.95
CA THR A 70 -11.62 4.61 4.92
C THR A 70 -10.26 3.96 4.73
N HIS A 71 -9.65 4.12 3.56
CA HIS A 71 -8.32 3.65 3.20
C HIS A 71 -7.70 4.63 2.21
N ILE A 72 -6.38 4.82 2.30
CA ILE A 72 -5.61 5.78 1.50
C ILE A 72 -4.26 5.17 1.13
N SER A 73 -3.78 5.43 -0.08
CA SER A 73 -2.48 4.97 -0.58
C SER A 73 -1.82 6.09 -1.37
N VAL A 74 -0.52 6.27 -1.18
CA VAL A 74 0.24 7.39 -1.72
C VAL A 74 1.28 6.89 -2.73
N GLY A 75 1.23 7.44 -3.93
CA GLY A 75 2.21 7.25 -5.00
C GLY A 75 3.25 8.38 -5.03
N ARG A 76 3.87 8.58 -6.19
CA ARG A 76 4.86 9.65 -6.40
C ARG A 76 4.25 11.05 -6.38
N ASP A 77 3.14 11.21 -7.08
CA ASP A 77 2.46 12.48 -7.39
C ASP A 77 0.93 12.30 -7.36
N VAL A 78 0.47 11.21 -6.75
CA VAL A 78 -0.94 10.85 -6.70
C VAL A 78 -1.26 10.20 -5.37
N VAL A 79 -2.48 10.45 -4.89
CA VAL A 79 -3.05 9.78 -3.73
C VAL A 79 -4.34 9.12 -4.18
N TRP A 80 -4.50 7.85 -3.84
CA TRP A 80 -5.72 7.10 -4.07
C TRP A 80 -6.38 6.76 -2.75
N GLY A 81 -7.69 6.59 -2.76
CA GLY A 81 -8.39 6.07 -1.61
C GLY A 81 -9.78 5.58 -1.94
N VAL A 82 -10.38 4.94 -0.94
CA VAL A 82 -11.76 4.44 -1.02
C VAL A 82 -12.61 4.92 0.13
N SER A 83 -13.88 5.26 -0.16
CA SER A 83 -14.84 5.72 0.85
C SER A 83 -15.49 4.56 1.61
N ALA A 84 -16.36 4.87 2.58
CA ALA A 84 -17.13 3.85 3.29
C ALA A 84 -18.14 3.11 2.39
N GLY A 85 -18.58 3.76 1.31
CA GLY A 85 -19.44 3.18 0.26
C GLY A 85 -18.66 2.46 -0.84
N ASP A 86 -17.38 2.16 -0.60
CA ASP A 86 -16.44 1.51 -1.54
C ASP A 86 -16.23 2.32 -2.85
N ASP A 87 -16.59 3.61 -2.88
CA ASP A 87 -16.28 4.50 -4.01
C ASP A 87 -14.79 4.82 -4.06
N ILE A 88 -14.25 4.91 -5.27
CA ILE A 88 -12.82 5.08 -5.52
C ILE A 88 -12.55 6.55 -5.88
N TYR A 89 -11.51 7.12 -5.28
CA TYR A 89 -11.08 8.49 -5.55
C TYR A 89 -9.58 8.55 -5.82
N ARG A 90 -9.18 9.42 -6.75
CA ARG A 90 -7.78 9.82 -6.95
C ARG A 90 -7.65 11.33 -6.77
N SER A 91 -6.57 11.79 -6.16
CA SER A 91 -6.27 13.21 -6.01
C SER A 91 -6.00 13.86 -7.37
N THR A 92 -6.31 15.15 -7.50
CA THR A 92 -5.97 15.97 -8.68
C THR A 92 -5.03 17.10 -8.30
N GLY A 93 -4.11 17.48 -9.19
CA GLY A 93 -3.30 18.70 -9.04
C GLY A 93 -2.30 18.72 -7.88
N ILE A 94 -1.86 17.55 -7.41
CA ILE A 94 -0.77 17.44 -6.42
C ILE A 94 0.52 17.95 -7.05
N SER A 95 1.24 18.80 -6.32
CA SER A 95 2.56 19.30 -6.68
C SER A 95 3.34 19.74 -5.44
N MET A 96 4.60 20.14 -5.62
CA MET A 96 5.40 20.69 -4.52
C MET A 96 4.78 21.98 -3.95
N GLN A 97 4.20 22.84 -4.80
CA GLN A 97 3.54 24.08 -4.39
C GLN A 97 2.12 23.83 -3.87
N ASN A 98 1.50 22.72 -4.25
CA ASN A 98 0.19 22.31 -3.77
C ASN A 98 0.16 20.83 -3.35
N PRO A 99 0.77 20.48 -2.20
CA PRO A 99 0.93 19.07 -1.79
C PRO A 99 -0.39 18.34 -1.56
N THR A 100 -1.46 19.07 -1.22
CA THR A 100 -2.79 18.48 -0.99
C THR A 100 -3.65 18.39 -2.25
N GLY A 101 -3.16 18.89 -3.38
CA GLY A 101 -3.88 18.93 -4.63
C GLY A 101 -5.04 19.93 -4.65
N THR A 102 -5.77 19.93 -5.76
CA THR A 102 -6.93 20.79 -6.01
C THR A 102 -8.26 20.11 -5.66
N GLY A 103 -8.27 18.79 -5.50
CA GLY A 103 -9.48 18.04 -5.18
C GLY A 103 -9.33 16.53 -5.40
N TRP A 104 -10.48 15.89 -5.52
CA TRP A 104 -10.61 14.45 -5.74
C TRP A 104 -11.47 14.19 -6.98
N GLU A 105 -11.00 13.28 -7.83
CA GLU A 105 -11.74 12.76 -8.97
C GLU A 105 -12.28 11.37 -8.61
N LYS A 106 -13.57 11.15 -8.84
CA LYS A 106 -14.20 9.84 -8.66
C LYS A 106 -13.83 8.93 -9.83
N VAL A 107 -13.35 7.73 -9.52
CA VAL A 107 -13.00 6.70 -10.50
C VAL A 107 -14.12 5.66 -10.55
N SER A 108 -14.47 5.20 -11.75
CA SER A 108 -15.51 4.20 -11.94
C SER A 108 -15.14 2.85 -11.30
N GLY A 109 -16.15 2.16 -10.77
CA GLY A 109 -15.99 0.89 -10.06
C GLY A 109 -16.10 1.04 -8.54
N LYS A 110 -15.86 -0.07 -7.85
CA LYS A 110 -15.94 -0.17 -6.38
C LYS A 110 -14.77 -0.98 -5.85
N LEU A 111 -14.05 -0.43 -4.87
CA LEU A 111 -12.96 -1.11 -4.18
C LEU A 111 -13.09 -0.92 -2.67
N ARG A 112 -12.66 -1.93 -1.93
CA ARG A 112 -12.57 -1.92 -0.47
C ARG A 112 -11.16 -1.58 0.02
N VAL A 113 -10.16 -1.92 -0.78
CA VAL A 113 -8.74 -1.60 -0.57
C VAL A 113 -8.17 -1.18 -1.92
N VAL A 114 -7.34 -0.15 -1.92
CA VAL A 114 -6.58 0.34 -3.07
C VAL A 114 -5.16 0.60 -2.61
N ASP A 115 -4.19 0.15 -3.39
CA ASP A 115 -2.77 0.35 -3.14
C ASP A 115 -2.11 0.88 -4.41
N VAL A 116 -1.15 1.78 -4.21
CA VAL A 116 -0.45 2.51 -5.27
C VAL A 116 1.03 2.37 -5.00
N SER A 117 1.77 1.94 -6.00
CA SER A 117 3.23 1.90 -5.90
C SER A 117 3.78 3.32 -5.80
N SER A 118 4.60 3.58 -4.77
CA SER A 118 5.36 4.83 -4.61
C SER A 118 6.40 5.04 -5.71
N THR A 119 6.78 3.99 -6.46
CA THR A 119 7.82 4.04 -7.48
C THR A 119 7.32 4.08 -8.92
N SER A 120 6.14 3.55 -9.22
CA SER A 120 5.60 3.56 -10.60
C SER A 120 4.20 4.13 -10.73
N ASN A 121 3.53 4.45 -9.62
CA ASN A 121 2.09 4.73 -9.57
C ASN A 121 1.21 3.60 -10.12
N ALA A 122 1.73 2.37 -10.24
CA ALA A 122 0.90 1.22 -10.55
C ALA A 122 -0.17 1.07 -9.46
N VAL A 123 -1.44 0.93 -9.87
CA VAL A 123 -2.58 0.88 -8.94
C VAL A 123 -3.21 -0.51 -8.99
N TRP A 124 -3.36 -1.09 -7.80
CA TRP A 124 -4.06 -2.35 -7.57
C TRP A 124 -5.13 -2.17 -6.51
N GLY A 125 -6.13 -3.02 -6.52
CA GLY A 125 -7.16 -2.98 -5.50
C GLY A 125 -7.96 -4.26 -5.42
N VAL A 126 -8.69 -4.40 -4.32
CA VAL A 126 -9.66 -5.48 -4.14
C VAL A 126 -10.99 -4.91 -3.70
N ASN A 127 -12.08 -5.50 -4.16
CA ASN A 127 -13.42 -5.12 -3.72
C ASN A 127 -13.93 -6.00 -2.57
N ARG A 128 -15.15 -5.73 -2.09
CA ARG A 128 -15.76 -6.44 -0.97
C ARG A 128 -16.03 -7.93 -1.23
N ALA A 129 -16.18 -8.33 -2.50
CA ALA A 129 -16.30 -9.73 -2.91
C ALA A 129 -14.93 -10.43 -3.02
N GLY A 130 -13.84 -9.70 -2.78
CA GLY A 130 -12.46 -10.16 -2.92
C GLY A 130 -11.96 -10.22 -4.36
N MET A 131 -12.70 -9.66 -5.32
CA MET A 131 -12.24 -9.57 -6.71
C MET A 131 -11.07 -8.59 -6.79
N ILE A 132 -10.04 -8.97 -7.53
CA ILE A 132 -8.78 -8.24 -7.65
C ILE A 132 -8.78 -7.44 -8.93
N TYR A 133 -8.33 -6.19 -8.87
CA TYR A 133 -8.25 -5.30 -10.01
C TYR A 133 -6.88 -4.66 -10.12
N LYS A 134 -6.42 -4.51 -11.36
CA LYS A 134 -5.29 -3.65 -11.73
C LYS A 134 -5.81 -2.50 -12.57
N ARG A 135 -5.33 -1.29 -12.32
CA ARG A 135 -5.61 -0.16 -13.22
C ARG A 135 -4.81 -0.28 -14.51
N THR A 136 -5.49 -0.13 -15.64
CA THR A 136 -4.89 -0.10 -16.98
C THR A 136 -5.47 1.12 -17.71
N GLY A 137 -4.65 2.15 -17.88
CA GLY A 137 -5.14 3.45 -18.38
C GLY A 137 -6.19 4.05 -17.44
N SER A 138 -7.40 4.29 -17.94
CA SER A 138 -8.51 4.86 -17.18
C SER A 138 -9.38 3.81 -16.47
N THR A 139 -9.23 2.52 -16.78
CA THR A 139 -10.14 1.45 -16.34
C THR A 139 -9.51 0.51 -15.33
N LEU A 140 -10.34 -0.25 -14.62
CA LEU A 140 -9.94 -1.33 -13.73
C LEU A 140 -10.15 -2.68 -14.45
N THR A 141 -9.05 -3.39 -14.68
CA THR A 141 -9.03 -4.72 -15.30
C THR A 141 -9.09 -5.77 -14.20
N LEU A 142 -10.01 -6.74 -14.33
CA LEU A 142 -10.11 -7.87 -13.40
C LEU A 142 -8.88 -8.77 -13.52
N ILE A 143 -8.29 -9.14 -12.39
CA ILE A 143 -7.20 -10.10 -12.29
C ILE A 143 -7.74 -11.37 -11.61
N PRO A 144 -7.58 -12.56 -12.21
CA PRO A 144 -8.07 -13.80 -11.62
C PRO A 144 -7.52 -14.05 -10.21
N GLY A 145 -8.39 -14.52 -9.31
CA GLY A 145 -8.07 -14.80 -7.92
C GLY A 145 -9.00 -14.11 -6.94
N ARG A 146 -8.78 -14.35 -5.65
CA ARG A 146 -9.53 -13.70 -4.56
C ARG A 146 -8.61 -13.29 -3.42
N LEU A 147 -8.64 -12.01 -3.05
CA LEU A 147 -7.85 -11.43 -1.98
C LEU A 147 -8.72 -10.50 -1.12
N SER A 148 -8.40 -10.37 0.16
CA SER A 148 -9.01 -9.38 1.07
C SER A 148 -8.13 -8.13 1.24
N PHE A 149 -6.83 -8.24 0.95
CA PHE A 149 -5.90 -7.12 0.87
C PHE A 149 -4.90 -7.37 -0.26
N VAL A 150 -4.49 -6.29 -0.93
CA VAL A 150 -3.45 -6.28 -1.96
C VAL A 150 -2.52 -5.10 -1.71
N SER A 151 -1.24 -5.27 -2.01
CA SER A 151 -0.28 -4.18 -2.04
C SER A 151 0.72 -4.38 -3.18
N VAL A 152 1.22 -3.29 -3.74
CA VAL A 152 2.10 -3.23 -4.91
C VAL A 152 3.29 -2.32 -4.60
N GLY A 153 4.48 -2.81 -4.92
CA GLY A 153 5.73 -2.06 -4.83
C GLY A 153 6.83 -2.78 -5.59
N LEU A 154 8.09 -2.34 -5.44
CA LEU A 154 9.21 -2.84 -6.27
C LEU A 154 9.38 -4.37 -6.23
N SER A 155 9.03 -5.01 -5.11
CA SER A 155 9.05 -6.49 -4.96
C SER A 155 7.84 -7.20 -5.57
N GLY A 156 7.06 -6.47 -6.37
CA GLY A 156 5.88 -6.94 -7.07
C GLY A 156 4.60 -6.76 -6.26
N VAL A 157 3.55 -7.42 -6.73
CA VAL A 157 2.22 -7.37 -6.13
C VAL A 157 2.05 -8.55 -5.19
N TRP A 158 1.68 -8.25 -3.96
CA TRP A 158 1.44 -9.21 -2.90
C TRP A 158 0.03 -9.05 -2.34
N GLY A 159 -0.49 -10.11 -1.75
CA GLY A 159 -1.83 -10.08 -1.20
C GLY A 159 -2.06 -11.15 -0.16
N VAL A 160 -3.11 -10.94 0.63
CA VAL A 160 -3.67 -11.96 1.51
C VAL A 160 -5.14 -12.18 1.19
N ASN A 161 -5.61 -13.42 1.29
CA ASN A 161 -7.03 -13.73 1.18
C ASN A 161 -7.73 -13.73 2.55
N SER A 162 -9.05 -13.97 2.56
CA SER A 162 -9.86 -13.98 3.78
C SER A 162 -9.48 -15.09 4.77
N ALA A 163 -8.83 -16.16 4.32
CA ALA A 163 -8.26 -17.21 5.17
C ALA A 163 -6.86 -16.85 5.70
N GLY A 164 -6.35 -15.66 5.39
CA GLY A 164 -5.02 -15.19 5.76
C GLY A 164 -3.88 -15.77 4.94
N HIS A 165 -4.16 -16.57 3.91
CA HIS A 165 -3.12 -17.12 3.03
C HIS A 165 -2.44 -16.02 2.24
N ILE A 166 -1.12 -16.10 2.14
CA ILE A 166 -0.25 -15.09 1.52
C ILE A 166 0.06 -15.51 0.09
N TYR A 167 -0.04 -14.57 -0.85
CA TYR A 167 0.26 -14.78 -2.25
C TYR A 167 1.11 -13.65 -2.83
N TYR A 168 1.95 -13.98 -3.80
CA TYR A 168 2.60 -13.00 -4.68
C TYR A 168 2.23 -13.25 -6.14
N ARG A 169 2.21 -12.17 -6.94
CA ARG A 169 1.87 -12.20 -8.36
C ARG A 169 3.14 -12.36 -9.20
N VAL A 170 3.27 -13.50 -9.88
CA VAL A 170 4.42 -13.81 -10.74
C VAL A 170 4.52 -12.80 -11.88
N GLY A 171 5.74 -12.32 -12.16
CA GLY A 171 6.01 -11.41 -13.28
C GLY A 171 5.72 -9.93 -12.98
N THR A 172 5.54 -9.56 -11.71
CA THR A 172 5.33 -8.16 -11.28
C THR A 172 6.50 -7.57 -10.50
N ALA A 173 7.41 -8.40 -9.97
CA ALA A 173 8.61 -7.93 -9.28
C ALA A 173 9.52 -7.17 -10.25
N TYR A 174 9.95 -5.98 -9.86
CA TYR A 174 10.70 -5.01 -10.67
C TYR A 174 10.01 -4.60 -11.98
N ASN A 175 8.73 -4.95 -12.14
CA ASN A 175 7.89 -4.61 -13.28
C ASN A 175 6.44 -4.39 -12.81
N GLU A 176 6.26 -3.40 -11.96
CA GLU A 176 5.00 -3.11 -11.24
C GLU A 176 3.82 -2.81 -12.19
N ASN A 177 4.14 -2.34 -13.40
CA ASN A 177 3.16 -2.06 -14.45
C ASN A 177 2.66 -3.32 -15.17
N SER A 178 3.32 -4.46 -15.00
CA SER A 178 2.87 -5.75 -15.50
C SER A 178 1.62 -6.23 -14.76
N ALA A 179 0.71 -6.92 -15.48
CA ALA A 179 -0.40 -7.63 -14.84
C ALA A 179 0.05 -8.95 -14.17
N GLY A 180 1.24 -9.43 -14.52
CA GLY A 180 1.74 -10.75 -14.12
C GLY A 180 0.89 -11.90 -14.67
N THR A 181 1.28 -13.13 -14.36
CA THR A 181 0.63 -14.35 -14.90
C THR A 181 -0.17 -15.10 -13.85
N ASP A 182 0.44 -15.39 -12.69
CA ASP A 182 -0.11 -16.32 -11.70
C ASP A 182 0.04 -15.83 -10.27
N TRP A 183 -0.79 -16.37 -9.37
CA TRP A 183 -0.60 -16.22 -7.93
C TRP A 183 0.12 -17.44 -7.37
N LYS A 184 1.22 -17.21 -6.68
CA LYS A 184 1.94 -18.26 -5.94
C LYS A 184 1.77 -18.06 -4.46
N ARG A 185 1.33 -19.12 -3.77
CA ARG A 185 1.14 -19.12 -2.31
C ARG A 185 2.48 -19.25 -1.61
N VAL A 186 2.65 -18.49 -0.54
CA VAL A 186 3.79 -18.61 0.38
C VAL A 186 3.31 -19.16 1.72
N PRO A 187 4.05 -20.07 2.38
CA PRO A 187 3.70 -20.54 3.71
C PRO A 187 3.55 -19.39 4.72
N GLY A 188 2.56 -19.50 5.60
CA GLY A 188 2.28 -18.50 6.62
C GLY A 188 0.84 -17.98 6.58
N ALA A 189 0.53 -17.10 7.52
CA ALA A 189 -0.76 -16.45 7.60
C ALA A 189 -0.61 -15.00 8.08
N LEU A 190 -1.26 -14.07 7.39
CA LEU A 190 -1.26 -12.64 7.67
C LEU A 190 -2.66 -12.05 7.49
N ALA A 191 -2.96 -11.00 8.24
CA ALA A 191 -4.21 -10.26 8.12
C ALA A 191 -4.11 -9.08 7.16
N LYS A 192 -2.92 -8.48 7.07
CA LYS A 192 -2.58 -7.38 6.16
C LYS A 192 -1.15 -7.56 5.65
N ILE A 193 -0.88 -7.01 4.47
CA ILE A 193 0.41 -6.99 3.82
C ILE A 193 0.64 -5.61 3.20
N SER A 194 1.88 -5.12 3.24
CA SER A 194 2.30 -3.87 2.61
C SER A 194 3.65 -4.09 1.93
N VAL A 195 3.80 -3.55 0.73
CA VAL A 195 5.04 -3.58 -0.05
C VAL A 195 5.55 -2.14 -0.17
N GLY A 196 6.79 -1.89 0.25
CA GLY A 196 7.41 -0.57 0.14
C GLY A 196 8.92 -0.69 -0.01
N ASN A 197 9.52 0.07 -0.94
CA ASN A 197 10.97 0.15 -1.17
C ASN A 197 11.69 -1.21 -1.21
N GLY A 198 11.09 -2.21 -1.88
CA GLY A 198 11.68 -3.55 -2.02
C GLY A 198 11.43 -4.51 -0.84
N ILE A 199 10.67 -4.09 0.17
CA ILE A 199 10.41 -4.88 1.37
C ILE A 199 8.91 -5.22 1.47
N VAL A 200 8.61 -6.42 1.92
CA VAL A 200 7.25 -6.90 2.19
C VAL A 200 7.06 -7.04 3.70
N TRP A 201 6.10 -6.30 4.25
CA TRP A 201 5.74 -6.30 5.66
C TRP A 201 4.34 -6.88 5.85
N GLY A 202 4.09 -7.50 7.00
CA GLY A 202 2.77 -8.05 7.29
C GLY A 202 2.48 -8.17 8.79
N GLY A 203 1.22 -7.95 9.15
CA GLY A 203 0.73 -8.07 10.52
C GLY A 203 -0.32 -9.18 10.66
N LYS A 204 -0.37 -9.83 11.83
CA LYS A 204 -1.50 -10.66 12.27
C LYS A 204 -2.50 -9.79 13.02
N GLN A 205 -3.76 -10.23 13.19
CA GLN A 205 -4.83 -9.45 13.85
C GLN A 205 -4.52 -9.18 15.34
N SER A 206 -3.69 -8.17 15.58
CA SER A 206 -3.57 -7.30 16.76
C SER A 206 -2.21 -6.63 16.66
N TRP A 207 -2.18 -5.30 16.61
CA TRP A 207 -0.96 -4.49 16.54
C TRP A 207 -0.14 -4.53 17.85
N ARG A 208 -0.20 -5.63 18.61
CA ARG A 208 0.41 -5.74 19.94
C ARG A 208 1.72 -6.51 19.96
N ASN A 209 2.06 -7.35 18.98
CA ASN A 209 3.30 -8.14 19.01
C ASN A 209 3.86 -8.41 17.61
N ILE A 210 4.92 -7.69 17.24
CA ILE A 210 5.82 -8.10 16.14
C ILE A 210 6.89 -9.00 16.77
N LEU A 211 6.82 -10.30 16.54
CA LEU A 211 7.93 -11.21 16.83
C LEU A 211 8.54 -11.71 15.52
N PRO A 212 9.86 -11.53 15.29
CA PRO A 212 10.54 -12.21 14.20
C PRO A 212 10.48 -13.73 14.45
N ARG A 213 10.02 -14.50 13.46
CA ARG A 213 10.14 -15.96 13.51
C ARG A 213 11.54 -16.37 13.09
N ARG A 214 12.34 -16.82 14.05
CA ARG A 214 13.59 -17.56 13.81
C ARG A 214 13.24 -18.95 13.26
N HIS A 215 13.81 -19.32 12.11
CA HIS A 215 14.04 -20.72 11.77
C HIS A 215 15.53 -20.99 11.96
N HIS A 216 15.87 -21.80 12.95
CA HIS A 216 17.20 -22.40 13.05
C HIS A 216 17.23 -23.64 12.14
N PRO A 217 18.19 -23.76 11.21
CA PRO A 217 18.50 -25.04 10.58
C PRO A 217 19.34 -25.90 11.54
N ARG A 218 19.04 -27.20 11.60
CA ARG A 218 20.01 -28.23 12.01
C ARG A 218 20.95 -28.51 10.84
#